data_AF-A0A317C0B6-F1
#
_entry.id   AF-A0A317C0B6-F1
#
_cell.length_a   1.000
_cell.length_b   1.000
_cell.length_c   1.000
_cell.angle_alpha   90.00
_cell.angle_beta   90.00
_cell.angle_gamma   90.00
#
_symmetry.space_group_name_H-M   'P 1'
#
loop_
_entity.id
_entity.type
_entity.pdbx_description
1 polymer ?
#
loop_
_entity_poly.entity_id
_entity_poly.type
_entity_poly.pdbx_seq_one_letter_code
_entity_poly.pdbx_strand_id
1 'polypeptide(L)'
;VFTNKDGSTGILYLVCSQLDASWDTITTVYQKRWNVEVFHKSLKSNAAFAKSPARAPKTQSNHLFASIVAVFKMEKLKMSTKLNHFALKSKLYVKAIRTAFDELQILRAA
;
A
#
# COMPACT_ATOMS: atom_id res chain seq x y z
N VAL A 1 27.75 -5.55 -10.08
CA VAL A 1 27.65 -4.30 -9.29
C VAL A 1 26.17 -3.96 -9.14
N PHE A 2 25.67 -3.77 -7.92
CA PHE A 2 24.28 -3.38 -7.68
C PHE A 2 24.17 -1.86 -7.71
N THR A 3 23.20 -1.33 -8.44
CA THR A 3 22.96 0.12 -8.54
C THR A 3 21.70 0.47 -7.76
N ASN A 4 21.85 1.35 -6.77
CA ASN A 4 20.76 1.89 -5.97
C ASN A 4 19.94 2.89 -6.78
N LYS A 5 18.74 3.23 -6.28
CA LYS A 5 17.84 4.19 -6.92
C LYS A 5 18.44 5.60 -7.04
N ASP A 6 19.36 5.96 -6.15
CA ASP A 6 20.07 7.25 -6.15
C ASP A 6 21.31 7.25 -7.06
N GLY A 7 21.58 6.16 -7.78
CA GLY A 7 22.73 6.02 -8.68
C GLY A 7 24.01 5.55 -7.99
N SER A 8 24.02 5.42 -6.66
CA SER A 8 25.17 4.85 -5.95
C SER A 8 25.31 3.35 -6.24
N THR A 9 26.53 2.81 -6.09
CA THR A 9 26.81 1.40 -6.34
C THR A 9 27.24 0.66 -5.07
N GLY A 10 26.96 -0.64 -5.04
CA GLY A 10 27.34 -1.52 -3.94
C GLY A 10 27.53 -2.97 -4.38
N ILE A 11 28.03 -3.79 -3.46
CA ILE A 11 28.14 -5.24 -3.64
C ILE A 11 26.91 -5.88 -2.99
N LEU A 12 26.18 -6.70 -3.75
CA LEU A 12 25.00 -7.43 -3.29
C LEU A 12 25.36 -8.90 -3.11
N TYR A 13 25.23 -9.40 -1.88
CA TYR A 13 25.39 -10.81 -1.54
C TYR A 13 24.00 -11.46 -1.41
N LEU A 14 23.73 -12.48 -2.21
CA LEU A 14 22.49 -13.25 -2.18
C LEU A 14 22.83 -14.71 -1.87
N VAL A 15 22.08 -15.30 -0.95
CA VAL A 15 22.17 -16.73 -0.60
C VAL A 15 20.83 -17.37 -0.95
N CYS A 16 20.86 -18.52 -1.62
CA CYS A 16 19.69 -19.29 -1.99
C CYS A 16 19.86 -20.73 -1.54
N SER A 17 18.81 -21.33 -0.98
CA SER A 17 18.79 -22.76 -0.62
C SER A 17 18.46 -23.66 -1.81
N GLN A 18 18.00 -23.09 -2.93
CA GLN A 18 17.67 -23.82 -4.14
C GLN A 18 18.93 -24.00 -5.00
N LEU A 19 19.41 -25.25 -5.08
CA LEU A 19 20.70 -25.59 -5.68
C LEU A 19 20.76 -25.44 -7.21
N ASP A 20 19.62 -25.58 -7.88
CA ASP A 20 19.48 -25.50 -9.34
C ASP A 20 19.05 -24.10 -9.82
N ALA A 21 18.90 -23.13 -8.91
CA ALA A 21 18.46 -21.79 -9.25
C ALA A 21 19.54 -21.04 -10.04
N SER A 22 19.19 -20.57 -11.24
CA SER A 22 20.06 -19.67 -12.00
C SER A 22 20.19 -18.32 -11.30
N TRP A 23 21.28 -17.61 -11.61
CA TRP A 23 21.49 -16.23 -11.14
C TRP A 23 20.27 -15.34 -11.44
N ASP A 24 19.75 -15.39 -12.67
CA ASP A 24 18.58 -14.60 -13.09
C ASP A 24 17.34 -14.90 -12.25
N THR A 25 17.12 -16.17 -11.92
CA THR A 25 16.03 -16.60 -11.04
C THR A 25 16.18 -15.99 -9.64
N ILE A 26 17.38 -16.10 -9.07
CA ILE A 26 17.69 -15.55 -7.73
C ILE A 26 17.46 -14.03 -7.71
N THR A 27 17.99 -13.30 -8.69
CA THR A 27 17.83 -11.84 -8.76
C THR A 27 16.39 -11.42 -9.01
N THR A 28 15.65 -12.15 -9.84
CA THR A 28 14.23 -11.89 -10.11
C THR A 28 13.39 -12.06 -8.86
N VAL A 29 13.63 -13.11 -8.07
CA VAL A 29 12.96 -13.33 -6.79
C VAL A 29 13.33 -12.25 -5.78
N TYR A 30 14.62 -11.88 -5.70
CA TYR A 30 15.07 -10.80 -4.82
C TYR A 30 14.38 -9.46 -5.12
N GLN A 31 14.24 -9.10 -6.41
CA GLN A 31 13.54 -7.87 -6.82
C GLN A 31 12.07 -7.85 -6.38
N LYS A 32 11.38 -9.01 -6.40
CA LYS A 32 9.98 -9.10 -5.95
C LYS A 32 9.81 -8.76 -4.46
N ARG A 33 10.86 -8.85 -3.64
CA ARG A 33 10.83 -8.51 -2.20
C ARG A 33 10.37 -7.07 -1.95
N TRP A 34 10.69 -6.13 -2.86
CA TRP A 34 10.29 -4.72 -2.71
C TRP A 34 8.78 -4.52 -2.65
N ASN A 35 7.99 -5.44 -3.22
CA ASN A 35 6.52 -5.40 -3.14
C ASN A 35 6.01 -5.47 -1.69
N VAL A 36 6.78 -6.05 -0.76
CA VAL A 36 6.46 -6.05 0.68
C VAL A 36 6.48 -4.63 1.24
N GLU A 37 7.44 -3.80 0.83
CA GLU A 37 7.50 -2.39 1.24
C GLU A 37 6.37 -1.56 0.63
N VAL A 38 6.01 -1.85 -0.63
CA VAL A 38 4.84 -1.23 -1.28
C VAL A 38 3.54 -1.60 -0.55
N PHE A 39 3.41 -2.86 -0.11
CA PHE A 39 2.32 -3.33 0.73
C PHE A 39 2.29 -2.59 2.08
N HIS A 40 3.41 -2.54 2.82
CA HIS A 40 3.50 -1.81 4.09
C HIS A 40 3.17 -0.32 3.97
N LYS A 41 3.65 0.33 2.90
CA LYS A 41 3.31 1.73 2.61
C LYS A 41 1.80 1.91 2.46
N SER A 42 1.15 1.02 1.73
CA SER A 42 -0.30 1.05 1.53
C SER A 42 -1.07 0.78 2.81
N LEU A 43 -0.62 -0.21 3.59
CA LEU A 43 -1.21 -0.59 4.87
C LEU A 43 -1.21 0.58 5.86
N LYS A 44 -0.08 1.29 5.99
CA LYS A 44 0.07 2.43 6.91
C LYS A 44 -0.64 3.69 6.40
N SER A 45 -0.43 4.07 5.13
CA SER A 45 -0.91 5.36 4.61
C SER A 45 -2.35 5.32 4.09
N ASN A 46 -2.82 4.18 3.58
CA ASN A 46 -4.13 4.06 2.93
C ASN A 46 -5.16 3.27 3.74
N ALA A 47 -4.72 2.29 4.55
CA ALA A 47 -5.62 1.45 5.35
C ALA A 47 -5.61 1.77 6.87
N ALA A 48 -4.96 2.86 7.29
CA ALA A 48 -4.98 3.35 8.68
C ALA A 48 -4.54 2.31 9.73
N PHE A 49 -3.68 1.36 9.36
CA PHE A 49 -3.25 0.24 10.19
C PHE A 49 -2.77 0.65 11.60
N ALA A 50 -1.98 1.72 11.69
CA ALA A 50 -1.42 2.22 12.95
C ALA A 50 -2.26 3.31 13.64
N LYS A 51 -3.53 3.51 13.22
CA LYS A 51 -4.36 4.64 13.67
C LYS A 51 -5.60 4.22 14.49
N SER A 52 -5.67 2.97 14.93
CA SER A 52 -6.80 2.51 15.76
C SER A 52 -6.69 3.05 17.19
N PRO A 53 -7.71 3.75 17.71
CA PRO A 53 -7.74 4.22 19.09
C PRO A 53 -8.21 3.14 20.09
N ALA A 54 -8.49 1.91 19.65
CA ALA A 54 -9.05 0.86 20.50
C ALA A 54 -8.10 0.46 21.64
N ARG A 55 -8.63 0.11 22.82
CA ARG A 55 -7.79 -0.32 23.96
C ARG A 55 -7.82 -1.84 24.19
N ALA A 56 -8.90 -2.49 23.79
CA ALA A 56 -9.04 -3.93 23.92
C ALA A 56 -8.20 -4.67 22.87
N PRO A 57 -7.39 -5.68 23.25
CA PRO A 57 -6.59 -6.46 22.32
C PRO A 57 -7.39 -7.06 21.17
N LYS A 58 -8.61 -7.55 21.45
CA LYS A 58 -9.48 -8.14 20.42
C LYS A 58 -9.85 -7.13 19.34
N THR A 59 -10.24 -5.92 19.73
CA THR A 59 -10.62 -4.85 18.80
C THR A 59 -9.41 -4.36 18.00
N GLN A 60 -8.24 -4.27 18.64
CA GLN A 60 -6.99 -3.95 17.94
C GLN A 60 -6.65 -5.01 16.88
N SER A 61 -6.66 -6.30 17.23
CA SER A 61 -6.41 -7.38 16.27
C SER A 61 -7.41 -7.38 15.11
N ASN A 62 -8.69 -7.12 15.39
CA ASN A 62 -9.72 -7.01 14.34
C ASN A 62 -9.43 -5.83 13.39
N HIS A 63 -9.01 -4.67 13.90
CA HIS A 63 -8.61 -3.52 13.08
C HIS A 63 -7.41 -3.84 12.18
N LEU A 64 -6.38 -4.50 12.72
CA LEU A 64 -5.20 -4.91 11.94
C LEU A 64 -5.61 -5.85 10.80
N PHE A 65 -6.45 -6.85 11.09
CA PHE A 65 -6.98 -7.77 10.09
C PHE A 65 -7.79 -7.03 9.01
N ALA A 66 -8.73 -6.17 9.41
CA ALA A 66 -9.54 -5.38 8.48
C ALA A 66 -8.69 -4.47 7.59
N SER A 67 -7.62 -3.88 8.14
CA SER A 67 -6.66 -3.05 7.40
C SER A 67 -5.94 -3.85 6.31
N ILE A 68 -5.55 -5.10 6.60
CA ILE A 68 -4.95 -6.01 5.60
C ILE A 68 -5.97 -6.33 4.49
N VAL A 69 -7.19 -6.71 4.86
CA VAL A 69 -8.28 -6.97 3.90
C VAL A 69 -8.56 -5.75 3.02
N ALA A 70 -8.52 -4.55 3.58
CA ALA A 70 -8.71 -3.31 2.83
C ALA A 70 -7.63 -3.15 1.74
N VAL A 71 -6.35 -3.39 2.06
CA VAL A 71 -5.27 -3.33 1.05
C VAL A 71 -5.49 -4.35 -0.08
N PHE A 72 -5.92 -5.58 0.24
CA PHE A 72 -6.27 -6.56 -0.79
C PHE A 72 -7.40 -6.08 -1.72
N LYS A 73 -8.44 -5.45 -1.16
CA LYS A 73 -9.50 -4.84 -1.97
C LYS A 73 -8.97 -3.70 -2.84
N MET A 74 -8.06 -2.88 -2.32
CA MET A 74 -7.41 -1.82 -3.11
C MET A 74 -6.55 -2.38 -4.25
N GLU A 75 -5.84 -3.51 -4.04
CA GLU A 75 -5.08 -4.16 -5.11
C GLU A 75 -6.00 -4.68 -6.23
N LYS A 76 -7.16 -5.27 -5.88
CA LYS A 76 -8.19 -5.64 -6.87
C LYS A 76 -8.66 -4.44 -7.68
N LEU A 77 -8.94 -3.31 -7.01
CA LEU A 77 -9.34 -2.07 -7.68
C LEU A 77 -8.23 -1.48 -8.54
N LYS A 78 -6.97 -1.57 -8.12
CA LYS A 78 -5.81 -1.13 -8.91
C LYS A 78 -5.70 -1.93 -10.21
N MET A 79 -5.92 -3.25 -10.16
CA MET A 79 -5.89 -4.10 -11.35
C MET A 79 -6.98 -3.73 -12.36
N SER A 80 -8.20 -3.44 -11.89
CA SER A 80 -9.34 -3.09 -12.75
C SER A 80 -9.30 -1.66 -13.27
N THR A 81 -8.88 -0.69 -12.44
CA THR A 81 -8.91 0.75 -12.78
C THR A 81 -7.58 1.28 -13.33
N LYS A 82 -6.49 0.50 -13.22
CA LYS A 82 -5.12 0.93 -13.49
C LYS A 82 -4.64 2.12 -12.64
N LEU A 83 -5.34 2.45 -11.56
CA LEU A 83 -4.96 3.49 -10.61
C LEU A 83 -4.23 2.89 -9.41
N ASN A 84 -3.14 3.53 -8.97
CA ASN A 84 -2.47 3.13 -7.73
C ASN A 84 -3.34 3.46 -6.48
N HIS A 85 -2.99 2.90 -5.32
CA HIS A 85 -3.78 3.05 -4.09
C HIS A 85 -3.98 4.51 -3.65
N PHE A 86 -2.98 5.37 -3.85
CA PHE A 86 -3.08 6.79 -3.50
C PHE A 86 -4.02 7.53 -4.45
N ALA A 87 -3.95 7.24 -5.75
CA ALA A 87 -4.85 7.79 -6.75
C ALA A 87 -6.30 7.35 -6.51
N LEU A 88 -6.53 6.07 -6.20
CA LEU A 88 -7.84 5.54 -5.82
C LEU A 88 -8.42 6.30 -4.61
N LYS A 89 -7.62 6.43 -3.54
CA LYS A 89 -8.01 7.17 -2.34
C LYS A 89 -8.33 8.63 -2.68
N SER A 90 -7.42 9.33 -3.34
CA SER A 90 -7.59 10.74 -3.71
C SER A 90 -8.86 10.97 -4.54
N LYS A 91 -9.12 10.12 -5.54
CA LYS A 91 -10.32 10.21 -6.39
C LYS A 91 -11.63 10.11 -5.58
N LEU A 92 -11.68 9.20 -4.61
CA LEU A 92 -12.84 9.07 -3.71
C LEU A 92 -12.96 10.29 -2.78
N TYR A 93 -11.85 10.74 -2.20
CA TYR A 93 -11.82 11.90 -1.31
C TYR A 93 -12.26 13.19 -1.99
N VAL A 94 -11.77 13.48 -3.20
CA VAL A 94 -12.17 14.69 -3.95
C VAL A 94 -13.66 14.69 -4.23
N LYS A 95 -14.23 13.55 -4.61
CA LYS A 95 -15.68 13.43 -4.82
C LYS A 95 -16.46 13.67 -3.53
N ALA A 96 -16.04 13.06 -2.42
CA ALA A 96 -16.70 13.25 -1.12
C ALA A 96 -16.63 14.72 -0.65
N ILE A 97 -15.47 15.36 -0.80
CA ILE A 97 -15.29 16.78 -0.46
C ILE A 97 -16.17 17.67 -1.32
N ARG A 98 -16.27 17.41 -2.63
CA ARG A 98 -17.14 18.20 -3.50
C ARG A 98 -18.60 18.12 -3.07
N THR A 99 -19.10 16.91 -2.82
CA THR A 99 -20.47 16.71 -2.33
C THR A 99 -20.70 17.40 -0.98
N ALA A 100 -19.76 17.29 -0.04
CA ALA A 100 -19.86 17.98 1.25
C ALA A 100 -19.84 19.51 1.11
N PHE A 101 -19.08 20.03 0.14
CA PHE A 101 -19.04 21.47 -0.14
C PHE A 101 -20.36 21.98 -0.74
N ASP A 102 -20.96 21.20 -1.65
CA ASP A 102 -22.27 21.54 -2.22
C ASP A 102 -23.35 21.60 -1.12
N GLU A 103 -23.36 20.64 -0.19
CA GLU A 103 -24.26 20.65 0.97
C GLU A 103 -24.04 21.88 1.86
N LEU A 104 -22.78 22.26 2.11
CA LEU A 104 -22.46 23.46 2.87
C LEU A 104 -22.98 24.74 2.20
N GLN A 105 -23.00 24.82 0.86
CA GLN A 105 -23.56 26.00 0.18
C GLN A 105 -25.06 26.11 0.37
N ILE A 106 -25.78 24.98 0.35
CA ILE A 106 -27.23 24.95 0.60
C ILE A 106 -27.52 25.47 2.02
N LEU A 107 -26.80 24.96 3.02
CA LEU A 107 -26.96 25.39 4.41
C LEU A 107 -26.63 26.88 4.64
N ARG A 108 -25.72 27.45 3.83
CA ARG A 108 -25.38 28.88 3.91
C ARG A 108 -26.42 29.79 3.24
N ALA A 109 -27.21 29.25 2.33
CA ALA A 109 -28.24 29.98 1.59
C ALA A 109 -29.63 29.89 2.25
N ALA A 110 -29.80 28.99 3.24
CA ALA A 110 -30.96 28.89 4.11
C ALA A 110 -30.89 29.89 5.27
#